data_AF-A0AA40FHG6-F1
#
_entry.id   AF-A0AA40FHG6-F1
#
_cell.length_a   1.000
_cell.length_b   1.000
_cell.length_c   1.000
_cell.angle_alpha   90.00
_cell.angle_beta   90.00
_cell.angle_gamma   90.00
#
_symmetry.space_group_name_H-M   'P 1'
#
loop_
_entity.id
_entity.type
_entity.pdbx_description
1 polymer ?
#
loop_
_entity_poly.entity_id
_entity_poly.type
_entity_poly.pdbx_seq_one_letter_code
_entity_poly.pdbx_strand_id
1 'polypeptide(L)'
;MCKYTDSKQVRNVFQRYNLLKLMIKDVIKLETQYWTLVDIPKQEKQETVPAFVLRACSIMEKTHKSGEGVKTSARLAEEADTKRERIERLESMTTAQIEAENTQMTNDLYRLLKKYTGLRNLIRDLKVFISEPSKPRNILLLRTHRGRIDQLIITEKACSNRFLEKYYSTETH
;
A
#
# COMPACT_ATOMS: atom_id res chain seq x y z
N MET A 1 13.90 -12.70 7.66
CA MET A 1 15.13 -11.90 7.82
C MET A 1 14.86 -10.46 7.39
N CYS A 2 14.81 -9.51 8.33
CA CYS A 2 14.45 -8.12 8.05
C CYS A 2 15.73 -7.31 7.84
N LYS A 3 16.26 -7.30 6.60
CA LYS A 3 17.51 -6.61 6.20
C LYS A 3 17.64 -5.18 6.77
N TYR A 4 16.51 -4.47 6.91
CA TYR A 4 16.47 -3.16 7.54
C TYR A 4 16.75 -3.20 9.05
N THR A 5 16.14 -4.12 9.79
CA THR A 5 16.38 -4.31 11.23
C THR A 5 17.84 -4.68 11.47
N ASP A 6 18.40 -5.55 10.64
CA ASP A 6 19.80 -5.98 10.73
C ASP A 6 20.76 -4.82 10.44
N SER A 7 20.42 -3.94 9.49
CA SER A 7 21.19 -2.73 9.21
C SER A 7 21.29 -1.78 10.41
N LYS A 8 20.34 -1.83 11.36
CA LYS A 8 20.38 -0.99 12.57
C LYS A 8 21.53 -1.37 13.50
N GLN A 9 22.00 -2.61 13.44
CA GLN A 9 23.09 -3.13 14.27
C GLN A 9 24.48 -2.68 13.75
N VAL A 10 24.56 -2.20 12.51
CA VAL A 10 25.80 -1.70 11.92
C VAL A 10 26.15 -0.34 12.52
N ARG A 11 27.24 -0.30 13.31
CA ARG A 11 27.74 0.92 13.98
C ARG A 11 28.30 1.94 12.99
N ASN A 12 28.94 1.47 11.91
CA ASN A 12 29.51 2.36 10.89
C ASN A 12 28.39 2.97 10.03
N VAL A 13 28.24 4.29 10.13
CA VAL A 13 27.17 5.03 9.45
C VAL A 13 27.29 4.97 7.93
N PHE A 14 28.51 4.95 7.37
CA PHE A 14 28.72 4.87 5.93
C PHE A 14 28.35 3.49 5.38
N GLN A 15 28.72 2.42 6.10
CA GLN A 15 28.33 1.06 5.73
C GLN A 15 26.81 0.86 5.85
N ARG A 16 26.21 1.37 6.94
CA ARG A 16 24.75 1.34 7.12
C ARG A 16 24.02 2.11 6.03
N TYR A 17 24.55 3.26 5.61
CA TYR A 17 24.00 4.03 4.50
C TYR A 17 24.05 3.26 3.19
N ASN A 18 25.15 2.57 2.89
CA ASN A 18 25.25 1.73 1.69
C ASN A 18 24.21 0.59 1.69
N LEU A 19 24.00 -0.07 2.83
CA LEU A 19 22.95 -1.08 2.97
C LEU A 19 21.55 -0.49 2.74
N LEU A 20 21.27 0.68 3.32
CA LEU A 20 20.00 1.38 3.12
C LEU A 20 19.79 1.78 1.65
N LYS A 21 20.82 2.28 0.99
CA LYS A 21 20.80 2.63 -0.43
C LYS A 21 20.45 1.43 -1.31
N LEU A 22 20.98 0.24 -1.00
CA LEU A 22 20.65 -0.99 -1.73
C LEU A 22 19.19 -1.40 -1.51
N MET A 23 18.69 -1.37 -0.27
CA MET A 23 17.29 -1.69 0.02
C MET A 23 16.32 -0.75 -0.69
N ILE A 24 16.61 0.54 -0.73
CA ILE A 24 15.77 1.52 -1.46
C ILE A 24 15.81 1.25 -2.97
N LYS A 25 16.97 0.87 -3.53
CA LYS A 25 17.06 0.45 -4.94
C LYS A 25 16.18 -0.77 -5.23
N ASP A 26 16.13 -1.74 -4.33
CA ASP A 26 15.27 -2.92 -4.47
C ASP A 26 13.78 -2.50 -4.50
N VAL A 27 13.36 -1.61 -3.60
CA VAL A 27 11.98 -1.07 -3.57
C VAL A 27 11.63 -0.32 -4.85
N ILE A 28 12.53 0.54 -5.35
CA ILE A 28 12.33 1.25 -6.62
C ILE A 28 12.25 0.27 -7.79
N LYS A 29 13.09 -0.77 -7.81
CA LYS A 29 13.05 -1.79 -8.86
C LYS A 29 11.71 -2.52 -8.86
N LEU A 30 11.22 -2.93 -7.69
CA LEU A 30 9.90 -3.55 -7.53
C LEU A 30 8.76 -2.64 -8.02
N GLU A 31 8.81 -1.34 -7.67
CA GLU A 31 7.90 -0.30 -8.17
C GLU A 31 7.90 -0.21 -9.69
N THR A 32 9.07 -0.27 -10.33
CA THR A 32 9.15 -0.16 -11.79
C THR A 32 8.80 -1.45 -12.55
N GLN A 33 9.02 -2.62 -11.96
CA GLN A 33 8.97 -3.91 -12.67
C GLN A 33 7.70 -4.72 -12.42
N TYR A 34 7.19 -4.72 -11.18
CA TYR A 34 6.12 -5.61 -10.77
C TYR A 34 4.87 -4.86 -10.33
N TRP A 35 5.05 -3.61 -9.89
CA TRP A 35 3.98 -2.81 -9.35
C TRP A 35 3.89 -1.51 -10.14
N THR A 36 3.34 -1.53 -11.36
CA THR A 36 2.93 -0.30 -12.05
C THR A 36 1.89 0.40 -11.18
N LEU A 37 2.39 1.19 -10.22
CA LEU A 37 1.61 1.74 -9.12
C LEU A 37 0.45 2.53 -9.71
N VAL A 38 -0.78 2.09 -9.43
CA VAL A 38 -2.00 2.77 -9.86
C VAL A 38 -1.89 4.25 -9.50
N ASP A 39 -2.02 5.12 -10.49
CA ASP A 39 -2.04 6.56 -10.25
C ASP A 39 -3.42 7.02 -9.80
N ILE A 40 -3.54 7.23 -8.49
CA ILE A 40 -4.74 7.74 -7.87
C ILE A 40 -4.55 9.26 -7.71
N PRO A 41 -5.28 10.09 -8.47
CA PRO A 41 -5.18 11.53 -8.36
C PRO A 41 -5.55 12.00 -6.95
N LYS A 42 -5.06 13.18 -6.55
CA LYS A 42 -5.43 13.76 -5.26
C LYS A 42 -6.95 14.02 -5.19
N GLN A 43 -7.49 14.02 -3.97
CA GLN A 43 -8.86 14.46 -3.70
C GLN A 43 -8.98 15.95 -4.06
N GLU A 44 -10.02 16.31 -4.80
CA GLU A 44 -10.30 17.72 -5.13
C GLU A 44 -10.91 18.45 -3.93
N LYS A 45 -10.73 19.78 -3.86
CA LYS A 45 -11.20 20.56 -2.70
C LYS A 45 -12.72 20.49 -2.50
N GLN A 46 -13.48 20.46 -3.59
CA GLN A 46 -14.93 20.31 -3.58
C GLN A 46 -15.42 18.85 -3.48
N GLU A 47 -14.52 17.86 -3.59
CA GLU A 47 -14.89 16.45 -3.65
C GLU A 47 -15.10 15.88 -2.24
N THR A 48 -16.27 15.28 -2.01
CA THR A 48 -16.57 14.61 -0.75
C THR A 48 -15.72 13.35 -0.60
N VAL A 49 -15.45 12.94 0.65
CA VAL A 49 -14.64 11.73 0.92
C VAL A 49 -15.22 10.47 0.24
N PRO A 50 -16.53 10.18 0.30
CA PRO A 50 -17.09 9.00 -0.38
C PRO A 50 -16.91 9.06 -1.90
N ALA A 51 -17.11 10.22 -2.52
CA ALA A 51 -16.93 10.38 -3.97
C ALA A 51 -15.47 10.11 -4.38
N PHE A 52 -14.52 10.64 -3.62
CA PHE A 52 -13.10 10.38 -3.82
C PHE A 52 -12.74 8.89 -3.71
N VAL A 53 -13.25 8.20 -2.69
CA VAL A 53 -13.02 6.77 -2.48
C VAL A 53 -13.56 5.96 -3.64
N LEU A 54 -14.80 6.21 -4.09
CA LEU A 54 -15.39 5.51 -5.21
C LEU A 54 -14.62 5.74 -6.52
N ARG A 55 -14.16 6.97 -6.77
CA ARG A 55 -13.32 7.30 -7.92
C ARG A 55 -12.00 6.52 -7.89
N ALA A 56 -11.34 6.46 -6.73
CA ALA A 56 -10.12 5.68 -6.55
C ALA A 56 -10.33 4.18 -6.79
N CYS A 57 -11.42 3.60 -6.27
CA CYS A 57 -11.80 2.21 -6.54
C CYS A 57 -12.01 1.95 -8.03
N SER A 58 -12.73 2.83 -8.73
CA SER A 58 -12.96 2.69 -10.17
C SER A 58 -11.66 2.71 -10.99
N ILE A 59 -10.68 3.54 -10.60
CA ILE A 59 -9.36 3.57 -11.24
C ILE A 59 -8.64 2.23 -11.01
N MET A 60 -8.63 1.73 -9.77
CA MET A 60 -8.00 0.46 -9.43
C MET A 60 -8.60 -0.73 -10.20
N GLU A 61 -9.93 -0.78 -10.32
CA GLU A 61 -10.63 -1.82 -11.09
C GLU A 61 -10.25 -1.80 -12.58
N LYS A 62 -10.12 -0.61 -13.18
CA LYS A 62 -9.69 -0.47 -14.58
C LYS A 62 -8.25 -0.93 -14.79
N THR A 63 -7.35 -0.60 -13.86
CA THR A 63 -5.96 -1.03 -13.95
C THR A 63 -5.81 -2.55 -13.77
N HIS A 64 -6.61 -3.18 -12.91
CA HIS A 64 -6.60 -4.63 -12.72
C HIS A 64 -7.16 -5.43 -13.91
N LYS A 65 -8.22 -4.95 -14.57
CA LYS A 65 -8.82 -5.64 -15.73
C LYS A 65 -7.90 -5.74 -16.94
N SER A 66 -6.89 -4.87 -17.05
CA SER A 66 -5.91 -4.89 -18.15
C SER A 66 -4.87 -6.00 -18.04
N GLY A 67 -4.78 -6.72 -16.91
CA GLY A 67 -3.80 -7.78 -16.65
C GLY A 67 -4.37 -9.19 -16.51
N GLU A 68 -5.69 -9.36 -16.56
CA GLU A 68 -6.32 -10.68 -16.47
C GLU A 68 -6.33 -11.39 -17.83
N GLY A 69 -5.28 -12.17 -18.08
CA GLY A 69 -5.34 -13.27 -19.01
C GLY A 69 -6.43 -14.27 -18.57
N VAL A 70 -7.35 -14.57 -19.50
CA VAL A 70 -8.35 -15.65 -19.52
C VAL A 70 -8.97 -16.00 -18.16
N LYS A 71 -10.20 -15.51 -17.93
CA LYS A 71 -11.06 -15.98 -16.83
C LYS A 71 -11.32 -17.49 -16.99
N THR A 72 -10.76 -18.30 -16.10
CA THR A 72 -11.03 -19.73 -16.00
C THR A 72 -12.43 -19.96 -15.41
N SER A 73 -13.11 -21.04 -15.81
CA SER A 73 -14.45 -21.39 -15.31
C SER A 73 -14.52 -21.51 -13.78
N ALA A 74 -13.45 -22.00 -13.15
CA ALA A 74 -13.32 -22.08 -11.69
C ALA A 74 -13.40 -20.70 -11.02
N ARG A 75 -12.78 -19.68 -11.62
CA ARG A 75 -12.77 -18.33 -11.07
C ARG A 75 -14.13 -17.64 -11.17
N LEU A 76 -14.91 -17.97 -12.20
CA LEU A 76 -16.30 -17.54 -12.34
C LEU A 76 -17.23 -18.21 -11.32
N ALA A 77 -16.96 -19.47 -10.96
CA ALA A 77 -17.71 -20.17 -9.92
C ALA A 77 -17.41 -19.58 -8.52
N GLU A 78 -16.14 -19.30 -8.21
CA GLU A 78 -15.76 -18.61 -6.96
C GLU A 78 -16.35 -17.19 -6.86
N GLU A 79 -16.38 -16.43 -7.96
CA GLU A 79 -17.06 -15.12 -8.02
C GLU A 79 -18.58 -15.24 -7.76
N ALA A 80 -19.21 -16.35 -8.17
CA ALA A 80 -20.62 -16.59 -7.97
C ALA A 80 -20.94 -17.00 -6.51
N ASP A 81 -20.13 -17.88 -5.92
CA ASP A 81 -20.29 -18.32 -4.53
C ASP A 81 -20.04 -17.17 -3.55
N THR A 82 -18.97 -16.39 -3.74
CA THR A 82 -18.71 -15.18 -2.93
C THR A 82 -19.82 -14.14 -3.04
N LYS A 83 -20.45 -14.02 -4.22
CA LYS A 83 -21.62 -13.15 -4.40
C LYS A 83 -22.83 -13.67 -3.63
N ARG A 84 -23.06 -14.99 -3.61
CA ARG A 84 -24.18 -15.61 -2.89
C ARG A 84 -24.04 -15.44 -1.37
N GLU A 85 -22.87 -15.76 -0.81
CA GLU A 85 -22.58 -15.55 0.62
C GLU A 85 -22.76 -14.08 1.03
N ARG A 86 -22.35 -13.16 0.15
CA ARG A 86 -22.53 -11.72 0.40
C ARG A 86 -24.00 -11.31 0.45
N ILE A 87 -24.86 -11.89 -0.40
CA ILE A 87 -26.30 -11.63 -0.40
C ILE A 87 -26.93 -12.18 0.88
N GLU A 88 -26.63 -13.43 1.24
CA GLU A 88 -27.17 -14.08 2.44
C GLU A 88 -26.81 -13.31 3.73
N ARG A 89 -25.56 -12.82 3.82
CA ARG A 89 -25.17 -11.95 4.94
C ARG A 89 -26.00 -10.66 4.99
N LEU A 90 -26.21 -10.01 3.85
CA LEU A 90 -26.95 -8.75 3.77
C LEU A 90 -28.45 -8.90 4.08
N GLU A 91 -29.05 -10.04 3.75
CA GLU A 91 -30.46 -10.34 4.07
C GLU A 91 -30.74 -10.37 5.58
N SER A 92 -29.73 -10.73 6.39
CA SER A 92 -29.82 -10.72 7.86
C SER A 92 -29.60 -9.35 8.50
N MET A 93 -29.22 -8.33 7.72
CA MET A 93 -28.89 -7.00 8.20
C MET A 93 -29.98 -5.97 7.90
N THR A 94 -30.21 -5.05 8.83
CA THR A 94 -31.06 -3.88 8.59
C THR A 94 -30.37 -2.87 7.69
N THR A 95 -31.14 -2.05 6.97
CA THR A 95 -30.62 -0.94 6.15
C THR A 95 -29.69 -0.02 6.94
N ALA A 96 -30.05 0.31 8.19
CA ALA A 96 -29.23 1.15 9.06
C ALA A 96 -27.86 0.52 9.38
N GLN A 97 -27.81 -0.80 9.61
CA GLN A 97 -26.54 -1.51 9.83
C GLN A 97 -25.68 -1.52 8.57
N ILE A 98 -26.28 -1.72 7.39
CA ILE A 98 -25.59 -1.67 6.10
C ILE A 98 -25.00 -0.29 5.85
N GLU A 99 -25.75 0.79 6.11
CA GLU A 99 -25.27 2.16 5.96
C GLU A 99 -24.14 2.51 6.94
N ALA A 100 -24.23 2.05 8.18
CA ALA A 100 -23.15 2.21 9.17
C ALA A 100 -21.87 1.49 8.74
N GLU A 101 -21.99 0.24 8.26
CA GLU A 101 -20.87 -0.55 7.79
C GLU A 101 -20.24 0.08 6.52
N ASN A 102 -21.05 0.57 5.58
CA ASN A 102 -20.59 1.30 4.40
C ASN A 102 -19.84 2.58 4.75
N THR A 103 -20.33 3.33 5.74
CA THR A 103 -19.65 4.53 6.25
C THR A 103 -18.29 4.17 6.85
N GLN A 104 -18.24 3.12 7.67
CA GLN A 104 -16.99 2.63 8.27
C GLN A 104 -15.98 2.19 7.20
N MET A 105 -16.41 1.39 6.23
CA MET A 105 -15.56 0.94 5.12
C MET A 105 -15.03 2.12 4.29
N THR A 106 -15.87 3.11 4.00
CA THR A 106 -15.46 4.31 3.27
C THR A 106 -14.34 5.06 4.01
N ASN A 107 -14.47 5.22 5.32
CA ASN A 107 -13.46 5.86 6.15
C ASN A 107 -12.15 5.07 6.20
N ASP A 108 -12.22 3.74 6.30
CA ASP A 108 -11.04 2.90 6.34
C ASP A 108 -10.31 2.88 4.99
N LEU A 109 -11.06 2.79 3.88
CA LEU A 109 -10.50 2.93 2.54
C LEU A 109 -9.86 4.30 2.34
N TYR A 110 -10.50 5.38 2.78
CA TYR A 110 -9.90 6.71 2.72
C TYR A 110 -8.54 6.77 3.43
N ARG A 111 -8.44 6.23 4.66
CA ARG A 111 -7.18 6.17 5.41
C ARG A 111 -6.11 5.37 4.68
N LEU A 112 -6.48 4.24 4.06
CA LEU A 112 -5.56 3.42 3.26
C LEU A 112 -5.07 4.17 2.02
N LEU A 113 -5.96 4.86 1.29
CA LEU A 113 -5.61 5.69 0.15
C LEU A 113 -4.60 6.78 0.53
N LYS A 114 -4.84 7.47 1.66
CA LYS A 114 -3.90 8.49 2.17
C LYS A 114 -2.52 7.91 2.50
N LYS A 115 -2.47 6.73 3.13
CA LYS A 115 -1.21 6.02 3.42
C LYS A 115 -0.49 5.63 2.12
N TYR A 116 -1.22 5.04 1.17
CA TYR A 116 -0.69 4.64 -0.13
C TYR A 116 -0.07 5.82 -0.89
N THR A 117 -0.79 6.94 -1.01
CA THR A 117 -0.26 8.15 -1.64
C THR A 117 0.98 8.68 -0.90
N GLY A 118 0.98 8.64 0.43
CA GLY A 118 2.13 9.03 1.25
C GLY A 118 3.38 8.18 0.97
N LEU A 119 3.22 6.85 0.95
CA LEU A 119 4.29 5.91 0.62
C LEU A 119 4.83 6.15 -0.79
N ARG A 120 3.94 6.37 -1.76
CA ARG A 120 4.34 6.61 -3.15
C ARG A 120 5.14 7.90 -3.31
N ASN A 121 4.75 8.97 -2.61
CA ASN A 121 5.53 10.20 -2.60
C ASN A 121 6.91 9.97 -2.00
N LEU A 122 7.02 9.20 -0.90
CA LEU A 122 8.32 8.87 -0.35
C LEU A 122 9.18 8.08 -1.35
N ILE A 123 8.62 7.08 -2.03
CA ILE A 123 9.36 6.30 -3.03
C ILE A 123 9.88 7.22 -4.15
N ARG A 124 9.08 8.18 -4.61
CA ARG A 124 9.51 9.20 -5.58
C ARG A 124 10.67 10.05 -5.05
N ASP A 125 10.56 10.56 -3.82
CA ASP A 125 11.62 11.35 -3.18
C ASP A 125 12.91 10.55 -3.02
N LEU A 126 12.80 9.30 -2.58
CA LEU A 126 13.92 8.37 -2.41
C LEU A 126 14.59 8.02 -3.74
N LYS A 127 13.79 7.87 -4.81
CA LYS A 127 14.29 7.64 -6.17
C LYS A 127 15.12 8.82 -6.65
N VAL A 128 14.63 10.06 -6.48
CA VAL A 128 15.39 11.27 -6.78
C VAL A 128 16.69 11.32 -5.97
N PHE A 129 16.62 11.08 -4.66
CA PHE A 129 17.76 11.12 -3.76
C PHE A 129 18.88 10.12 -4.13
N ILE A 130 18.53 8.94 -4.63
CA ILE A 130 19.51 7.89 -4.98
C ILE A 130 20.02 8.02 -6.41
N SER A 131 19.23 8.60 -7.31
CA SER A 131 19.61 8.87 -8.70
C SER A 131 20.61 10.02 -8.82
N GLU A 132 20.63 10.98 -7.89
CA GLU A 132 21.65 12.02 -7.87
C GLU A 132 23.03 11.51 -7.41
N PRO A 133 24.12 11.76 -8.16
CA PRO A 133 25.47 11.42 -7.72
C PRO A 133 25.86 12.32 -6.53
N SER A 134 25.76 11.75 -5.33
CA SER A 134 26.41 12.13 -4.06
C SER A 134 27.11 13.51 -4.03
N LYS A 135 26.38 14.56 -3.64
CA LYS A 135 27.01 15.72 -2.98
C LYS A 135 27.18 15.43 -1.47
N PRO A 136 28.32 15.78 -0.85
CA PRO A 136 28.58 15.57 0.58
C PRO A 136 27.64 16.33 1.54
N ARG A 137 26.59 17.01 1.04
CA ARG A 137 25.57 17.72 1.84
C ARG A 137 24.41 16.81 2.32
N ASN A 138 24.28 15.59 1.81
CA ASN A 138 23.15 14.71 2.11
C ASN A 138 23.18 14.03 3.49
N ILE A 139 24.29 14.10 4.22
CA ILE A 139 24.37 13.63 5.63
C ILE A 139 23.56 14.51 6.58
N LEU A 140 23.41 15.82 6.29
CA LEU A 140 22.60 16.73 7.12
C LEU A 140 21.08 16.47 6.95
N LEU A 141 20.60 16.16 5.75
CA LEU A 141 19.19 15.87 5.46
C LEU A 141 18.70 14.58 6.12
N LEU A 142 19.56 13.56 6.25
CA LEU A 142 19.24 12.32 6.96
C LEU A 142 19.05 12.54 8.47
N ARG A 143 19.68 13.56 9.06
CA ARG A 143 19.41 13.97 10.44
C ARG A 143 18.01 14.55 10.60
N THR A 144 17.55 15.33 9.61
CA THR A 144 16.24 16.00 9.61
C THR A 144 15.07 15.05 9.35
N HIS A 145 15.27 13.99 8.55
CA HIS A 145 14.19 13.06 8.16
C HIS A 145 14.15 11.73 8.93
N ARG A 146 15.06 11.52 9.89
CA ARG A 146 15.16 10.28 10.70
C ARG A 146 13.82 9.87 11.33
N GLY A 147 13.10 10.82 11.93
CA GLY A 147 11.80 10.55 12.56
C GLY A 147 10.70 10.13 11.58
N ARG A 148 10.70 10.64 10.34
CA ARG A 148 9.72 10.28 9.30
C ARG A 148 10.01 8.90 8.70
N ILE A 149 11.28 8.54 8.58
CA ILE A 149 11.71 7.21 8.13
C ILE A 149 11.33 6.14 9.15
N ASP A 150 11.52 6.41 10.45
CA ASP A 150 11.11 5.48 11.52
C ASP A 150 9.57 5.28 11.52
N GLN A 151 8.78 6.34 11.31
CA GLN A 151 7.32 6.26 11.18
C GLN A 151 6.86 5.44 9.98
N LEU A 152 7.53 5.59 8.84
CA LEU A 152 7.17 4.87 7.61
C LEU A 152 7.36 3.36 7.76
N ILE A 153 8.40 2.96 8.50
CA ILE A 153 8.77 1.55 8.69
C ILE A 153 7.93 0.90 9.79
N ILE A 154 7.53 1.64 10.83
CA ILE A 154 6.53 1.17 11.79
C ILE A 154 5.18 0.95 11.09
N THR A 155 4.80 1.84 10.16
CA THR A 155 3.54 1.73 9.41
C THR A 155 3.57 0.58 8.39
N GLU A 156 4.71 0.32 7.76
CA GLU A 156 4.93 -0.84 6.88
C GLU A 156 4.77 -2.15 7.67
N LYS A 157 5.30 -2.23 8.90
CA LYS A 157 5.14 -3.40 9.78
C LYS A 157 3.68 -3.66 10.17
N ALA A 158 2.90 -2.60 10.40
CA ALA A 158 1.47 -2.71 10.69
C ALA A 158 0.64 -3.13 9.45
N CYS A 159 1.04 -2.70 8.26
CA CYS A 159 0.39 -3.10 7.00
C CYS A 159 0.76 -4.53 6.58
N SER A 160 2.01 -4.96 6.72
CA SER A 160 2.44 -6.33 6.39
C SER A 160 1.90 -7.38 7.36
N ASN A 161 1.84 -7.11 8.67
CA ASN A 161 1.31 -8.09 9.61
C ASN A 161 -0.21 -8.30 9.44
N ARG A 162 -0.98 -7.24 9.16
CA ARG A 162 -2.42 -7.36 8.84
C ARG A 162 -2.68 -8.06 7.51
N PHE A 163 -1.76 -7.97 6.56
CA PHE A 163 -1.88 -8.64 5.26
C PHE A 163 -1.53 -10.14 5.39
N LEU A 164 -0.51 -10.49 6.18
CA LEU A 164 -0.11 -11.88 6.44
C LEU A 164 -1.10 -12.63 7.33
N GLU A 165 -1.68 -12.01 8.37
CA GLU A 165 -2.74 -12.64 9.19
C GLU A 165 -3.98 -12.99 8.35
N LYS A 166 -4.29 -12.17 7.34
CA LYS A 166 -5.44 -12.39 6.45
C LYS A 166 -5.17 -13.43 5.35
N TYR A 167 -3.90 -13.62 4.96
CA TYR A 167 -3.49 -14.59 3.93
C TYR A 167 -3.23 -15.99 4.49
N TYR A 168 -2.73 -16.11 5.73
CA TYR A 168 -2.48 -17.42 6.36
C TYR A 168 -3.69 -18.01 7.08
N SER A 169 -4.74 -17.22 7.36
CA SER A 169 -6.01 -17.75 7.88
C SER A 169 -6.89 -18.38 6.78
N THR A 170 -6.52 -18.26 5.50
CA THR A 170 -7.25 -18.84 4.36
C THR A 170 -6.59 -20.09 3.78
N GLU A 171 -5.46 -20.55 4.32
CA GLU A 171 -4.79 -21.80 3.90
C GLU A 171 -4.99 -22.98 4.87
N THR A 172 -5.84 -22.80 5.88
CA THR A 172 -6.29 -23.90 6.74
C THR A 172 -7.80 -23.87 6.85
N HIS A 173 -8.50 -24.38 5.83
CA HIS A 173 -9.73 -25.18 5.93
C HIS A 173 -10.18 -25.65 4.55
#